data_AF-A0A951MLL6-F1
#
_entry.id   AF-A0A951MLL6-F1
#
_cell.length_a   1.000
_cell.length_b   1.000
_cell.length_c   1.000
_cell.angle_alpha   90.00
_cell.angle_beta   90.00
_cell.angle_gamma   90.00
#
_symmetry.space_group_name_H-M   'P 1'
#
loop_
_entity.id
_entity.type
_entity.pdbx_description
1 polymer ?
#
loop_
_entity_poly.entity_id
_entity_poly.type
_entity_poly.pdbx_seq_one_letter_code
_entity_poly.pdbx_strand_id
1 'polypeptide(L)'
;MDDDGKNKSNRSLVKTVTRAKRVFELVFADNNQLQNNLFLLLKNIDNPVVSDLFEQFPKLLHQYDLKHLLSGKIEIAYTHTQEVQQACLLGVLQSLLLSVQQLLDTDSLDFTKDQIDIKMIHYIEASIPLSDLSLQLGQLVRFAVGGWYYDAFTKQFSTANHQEIQRDIAQHPSFEVMLWWGTIRIFLDALEKVSNIR
;
A
#
# COMPACT_ATOMS: atom_id res chain seq x y z
N MET A 1 -16.97 15.46 -35.10
CA MET A 1 -16.57 16.13 -33.85
C MET A 1 -16.69 15.03 -32.84
N ASP A 2 -15.63 14.24 -32.75
CA ASP A 2 -15.70 12.91 -32.16
C ASP A 2 -15.16 13.00 -30.74
N ASP A 3 -16.04 12.63 -29.84
CA ASP A 3 -15.83 12.42 -28.42
C ASP A 3 -14.78 11.32 -28.21
N ASP A 4 -13.58 11.72 -27.81
CA ASP A 4 -12.51 10.80 -27.42
C ASP A 4 -12.22 11.02 -25.93
N GLY A 5 -13.25 10.78 -25.11
CA GLY A 5 -13.16 10.54 -23.68
C GLY A 5 -12.30 9.32 -23.38
N LYS A 6 -10.99 9.44 -23.59
CA LYS A 6 -10.00 8.47 -23.11
C LYS A 6 -9.91 8.60 -21.59
N ASN A 7 -10.77 7.83 -20.94
CA ASN A 7 -10.60 7.39 -19.56
C ASN A 7 -9.16 6.89 -19.42
N LYS A 8 -8.31 7.67 -18.73
CA LYS A 8 -6.91 7.31 -18.45
C LYS A 8 -6.94 6.16 -17.46
N SER A 9 -7.21 4.96 -17.96
CA SER A 9 -7.17 3.75 -17.16
C SER A 9 -5.78 3.63 -16.54
N ASN A 10 -5.76 3.36 -15.25
CA ASN A 10 -4.57 3.07 -14.46
C ASN A 10 -3.87 1.88 -15.15
N ARG A 11 -2.89 2.16 -16.03
CA ARG A 11 -2.21 1.11 -16.79
C ARG A 11 -1.43 0.27 -15.80
N SER A 12 -1.79 -1.00 -15.71
CA SER A 12 -1.07 -1.97 -14.89
C SER A 12 0.43 -1.96 -15.22
N LEU A 13 1.25 -1.86 -14.18
CA LEU A 13 2.71 -1.80 -14.24
C LEU A 13 3.30 -3.21 -14.47
N VAL A 14 2.59 -4.23 -14.01
CA VAL A 14 2.96 -5.65 -14.02
C VAL A 14 2.02 -6.38 -14.97
N LYS A 15 2.56 -6.78 -16.13
CA LYS A 15 1.73 -7.33 -17.22
C LYS A 15 1.49 -8.84 -17.14
N THR A 16 2.29 -9.57 -16.37
CA THR A 16 2.24 -11.04 -16.33
C THR A 16 2.49 -11.57 -14.93
N VAL A 17 1.96 -12.76 -14.66
CA VAL A 17 2.13 -13.51 -13.40
C VAL A 17 3.61 -13.77 -13.10
N THR A 18 4.40 -14.16 -14.11
CA THR A 18 5.85 -14.38 -13.96
C THR A 18 6.56 -13.10 -13.50
N ARG A 19 6.18 -11.93 -14.05
CA ARG A 19 6.73 -10.65 -13.61
C ARG A 19 6.26 -10.28 -12.21
N ALA A 20 5.02 -10.61 -11.84
CA ALA A 20 4.51 -10.38 -10.49
C ALA A 20 5.30 -11.18 -9.44
N LYS A 21 5.60 -12.45 -9.70
CA LYS A 21 6.46 -13.26 -8.82
C LYS A 21 7.85 -12.65 -8.65
N ARG A 22 8.46 -12.19 -9.74
CA ARG A 22 9.76 -11.49 -9.68
C ARG A 22 9.69 -10.16 -8.93
N VAL A 23 8.57 -9.44 -9.02
CA VAL A 23 8.34 -8.24 -8.21
C VAL A 23 8.36 -8.59 -6.73
N PHE A 24 7.68 -9.65 -6.30
CA PHE A 24 7.71 -10.05 -4.89
C PHE A 24 9.14 -10.35 -4.42
N GLU A 25 9.90 -11.14 -5.16
CA GLU A 25 11.32 -11.41 -4.84
C GLU A 25 12.15 -10.12 -4.67
N LEU A 26 11.89 -9.09 -5.48
CA LEU A 26 12.60 -7.80 -5.40
C LEU A 26 12.11 -6.93 -4.23
N VAL A 27 10.80 -6.89 -3.99
CA VAL A 27 10.18 -6.11 -2.90
C VAL A 27 10.62 -6.65 -1.54
N PHE A 28 10.74 -7.98 -1.41
CA PHE A 28 11.10 -8.68 -0.18
C PHE A 28 12.58 -9.09 -0.12
N ALA A 29 13.43 -8.53 -1.00
CA ALA A 29 14.88 -8.76 -0.94
C ALA A 29 15.51 -8.17 0.34
N ASP A 30 14.93 -7.09 0.87
CA ASP A 30 15.28 -6.49 2.18
C ASP A 30 14.02 -6.27 3.02
N ASN A 31 13.59 -7.34 3.70
CA ASN A 31 12.38 -7.35 4.53
C ASN A 31 12.45 -6.36 5.70
N ASN A 32 13.63 -6.16 6.27
CA ASN A 32 13.82 -5.22 7.37
C ASN A 32 13.56 -3.79 6.91
N GLN A 33 14.06 -3.42 5.72
CA GLN A 33 13.82 -2.11 5.14
C GLN A 33 12.34 -1.85 4.89
N LEU A 34 11.60 -2.86 4.43
CA LEU A 34 10.18 -2.71 4.10
C LEU A 34 9.31 -2.45 5.35
N GLN A 35 9.57 -3.14 6.46
CA GLN A 35 8.90 -2.87 7.74
C GLN A 35 9.31 -1.50 8.31
N ASN A 36 10.60 -1.17 8.26
CA ASN A 36 11.11 0.14 8.72
C ASN A 36 10.44 1.31 7.97
N ASN A 37 10.22 1.16 6.67
CA ASN A 37 9.57 2.20 5.87
C ASN A 37 8.09 2.41 6.21
N LEU A 38 7.38 1.36 6.66
CA LEU A 38 6.02 1.51 7.19
C LEU A 38 6.03 2.35 8.48
N PHE A 39 6.98 2.10 9.38
CA PHE A 39 7.16 2.91 10.59
C PHE A 39 7.62 4.34 10.28
N LEU A 40 8.43 4.55 9.23
CA LEU A 40 8.75 5.90 8.74
C LEU A 40 7.51 6.63 8.22
N LEU A 41 6.59 5.95 7.54
CA LEU A 41 5.31 6.56 7.14
C LEU A 41 4.47 6.93 8.36
N LEU A 42 4.34 6.04 9.36
CA LEU A 42 3.67 6.34 10.64
C LEU A 42 4.28 7.57 11.32
N LYS A 43 5.61 7.64 11.37
CA LYS A 43 6.33 8.79 11.92
C LYS A 43 6.04 10.08 11.15
N ASN A 44 5.92 10.03 9.83
CA ASN A 44 5.57 11.21 9.01
C ASN A 44 4.10 11.63 9.13
N ILE A 45 3.19 10.70 9.48
CA ILE A 45 1.80 11.05 9.81
C ILE A 45 1.74 11.85 11.11
N ASP A 46 2.66 11.59 12.05
CA ASP A 46 2.84 12.33 13.31
C ASP A 46 1.53 12.48 14.12
N ASN A 47 0.74 11.40 14.17
CA ASN A 47 -0.48 11.34 14.97
C ASN A 47 -0.44 10.13 15.92
N PRO A 48 -0.37 10.34 17.25
CA PRO A 48 -0.29 9.26 18.22
C PRO A 48 -1.53 8.36 18.22
N VAL A 49 -2.72 8.91 17.94
CA VAL A 49 -3.96 8.12 17.87
C VAL A 49 -3.90 7.11 16.72
N VAL A 50 -3.35 7.52 15.57
CA VAL A 50 -3.17 6.62 14.43
C VAL A 50 -2.18 5.50 14.77
N SER A 51 -1.07 5.83 15.46
CA SER A 51 -0.10 4.83 15.92
C SER A 51 -0.72 3.83 16.89
N ASP A 52 -1.46 4.30 17.90
CA ASP A 52 -2.12 3.45 18.89
C ASP A 52 -3.17 2.53 18.24
N LEU A 53 -3.95 3.05 17.29
CA LEU A 53 -4.94 2.28 16.55
C LEU A 53 -4.28 1.26 15.61
N PHE A 54 -3.15 1.61 15.00
CA PHE A 54 -2.38 0.70 14.15
C PHE A 54 -1.85 -0.49 14.94
N GLU A 55 -1.27 -0.26 16.12
CA GLU A 55 -0.82 -1.33 17.01
C GLU A 55 -1.97 -2.24 17.48
N GLN A 56 -3.17 -1.67 17.61
CA GLN A 56 -4.39 -2.39 17.98
C GLN A 56 -5.11 -3.01 16.79
N PHE A 57 -4.62 -2.83 15.56
CA PHE A 57 -5.31 -3.29 14.35
C PHE A 57 -5.71 -4.77 14.39
N PRO A 58 -4.86 -5.72 14.85
CA PRO A 58 -5.29 -7.12 14.98
C PRO A 58 -6.52 -7.27 15.89
N LYS A 59 -6.58 -6.57 17.03
CA LYS A 59 -7.72 -6.62 17.94
C LYS A 59 -8.96 -5.99 17.30
N LEU A 60 -8.80 -4.88 16.61
CA LEU A 60 -9.89 -4.21 15.89
C LEU A 60 -10.49 -5.11 14.81
N LEU A 61 -9.65 -5.85 14.08
CA LEU A 61 -10.08 -6.80 13.05
C LEU A 61 -10.86 -8.00 13.62
N HIS A 62 -10.64 -8.36 14.89
CA HIS A 62 -11.43 -9.38 15.58
C HIS A 62 -12.80 -8.84 16.04
N GLN A 63 -12.91 -7.53 16.28
CA GLN A 63 -14.12 -6.89 16.80
C GLN A 63 -15.03 -6.36 15.69
N TYR A 64 -14.44 -5.93 14.58
CA TYR A 64 -15.13 -5.25 13.48
C TYR A 64 -14.73 -5.87 12.14
N ASP A 65 -15.68 -5.94 11.22
CA ASP A 65 -15.38 -6.34 9.84
C ASP A 65 -14.52 -5.27 9.14
N LEU A 66 -13.59 -5.71 8.29
CA LEU A 66 -12.63 -4.86 7.60
C LEU A 66 -13.29 -3.77 6.75
N LYS A 67 -14.45 -4.01 6.13
CA LYS A 67 -15.16 -2.97 5.37
C LYS A 67 -15.61 -1.83 6.28
N HIS A 68 -16.04 -2.14 7.50
CA HIS A 68 -16.46 -1.14 8.48
C HIS A 68 -15.24 -0.35 8.98
N LEU A 69 -14.15 -1.04 9.29
CA LEU A 69 -12.87 -0.43 9.66
C LEU A 69 -12.36 0.54 8.59
N LEU A 70 -12.33 0.12 7.33
CA LEU A 70 -11.90 0.94 6.19
C LEU A 70 -12.84 2.12 5.90
N SER A 71 -14.10 2.04 6.29
CA SER A 71 -15.03 3.16 6.18
C SER A 71 -14.80 4.25 7.24
N GLY A 72 -14.10 3.92 8.34
CA GLY A 72 -13.93 4.75 9.52
C GLY A 72 -15.24 5.03 10.30
N LYS A 73 -16.38 4.47 9.86
CA LYS A 73 -17.71 4.64 10.49
C LYS A 73 -17.93 3.67 11.64
N ILE A 74 -16.92 3.53 12.49
CA ILE A 74 -17.00 2.79 13.74
C ILE A 74 -16.80 3.76 14.89
N GLU A 75 -17.61 3.61 15.94
CA GLU A 75 -17.50 4.45 17.13
C GLU A 75 -16.40 3.89 18.03
N ILE A 76 -15.19 4.39 17.87
CA ILE A 76 -14.10 4.19 18.83
C ILE A 76 -13.98 5.47 19.65
N ALA A 77 -14.14 5.35 20.97
CA ALA A 77 -14.14 6.49 21.87
C ALA A 77 -12.85 7.31 21.73
N TYR A 78 -13.01 8.65 21.69
CA TYR A 78 -11.90 9.61 21.58
C TYR A 78 -11.07 9.52 20.30
N THR A 79 -11.65 9.04 19.20
CA THR A 79 -10.98 8.98 17.90
C THR A 79 -11.83 9.63 16.81
N HIS A 80 -11.17 10.17 15.79
CA HIS A 80 -11.82 10.66 14.57
C HIS A 80 -11.88 9.55 13.52
N THR A 81 -12.95 9.55 12.72
CA THR A 81 -13.14 8.65 11.56
C THR A 81 -11.90 8.56 10.67
N GLN A 82 -11.24 9.69 10.42
CA GLN A 82 -10.03 9.73 9.60
C GLN A 82 -8.86 8.98 10.24
N GLU A 83 -8.68 9.08 11.56
CA GLU A 83 -7.58 8.40 12.28
C GLU A 83 -7.76 6.89 12.22
N VAL A 84 -9.00 6.43 12.43
CA VAL A 84 -9.38 5.03 12.25
C VAL A 84 -9.08 4.55 10.84
N GLN A 85 -9.52 5.30 9.82
CA GLN A 85 -9.29 4.92 8.43
C GLN A 85 -7.79 4.85 8.10
N GLN A 86 -6.99 5.83 8.53
CA GLN A 86 -5.54 5.87 8.32
C GLN A 86 -4.85 4.67 8.96
N ALA A 87 -5.15 4.38 10.22
CA ALA A 87 -4.60 3.23 10.94
C ALA A 87 -4.99 1.90 10.26
N CYS A 88 -6.25 1.77 9.81
CA CYS A 88 -6.72 0.59 9.11
C CYS A 88 -6.03 0.38 7.76
N LEU A 89 -5.81 1.44 6.98
CA LEU A 89 -5.08 1.35 5.70
C LEU A 89 -3.65 0.83 5.91
N LEU A 90 -2.97 1.32 6.95
CA LEU A 90 -1.62 0.86 7.32
C LEU A 90 -1.63 -0.60 7.79
N GLY A 91 -2.61 -0.97 8.62
CA GLY A 91 -2.79 -2.34 9.10
C GLY A 91 -3.08 -3.34 7.98
N VAL A 92 -3.91 -2.96 7.00
CA VAL A 92 -4.14 -3.74 5.78
C VAL A 92 -2.86 -3.90 4.98
N LEU A 93 -2.14 -2.82 4.75
CA LEU A 93 -0.87 -2.86 4.01
C LEU A 93 0.13 -3.80 4.71
N GLN A 94 0.29 -3.68 6.03
CA GLN A 94 1.17 -4.56 6.81
C GLN A 94 0.74 -6.03 6.68
N SER A 95 -0.56 -6.31 6.77
CA SER A 95 -1.09 -7.66 6.65
C SER A 95 -0.81 -8.27 5.29
N LEU A 96 -1.00 -7.52 4.20
CA LEU A 96 -0.66 -7.96 2.85
C LEU A 96 0.83 -8.26 2.70
N LEU A 97 1.69 -7.37 3.22
CA LEU A 97 3.13 -7.53 3.15
C LEU A 97 3.60 -8.78 3.91
N LEU A 98 3.11 -8.98 5.14
CA LEU A 98 3.42 -10.15 5.95
C LEU A 98 2.92 -11.44 5.30
N SER A 99 1.68 -11.46 4.78
CA SER A 99 1.14 -12.65 4.13
C SER A 99 1.92 -13.04 2.88
N VAL A 100 2.28 -12.08 2.02
CA VAL A 100 3.10 -12.41 0.83
C VAL A 100 4.51 -12.84 1.22
N GLN A 101 5.11 -12.23 2.24
CA GLN A 101 6.41 -12.65 2.76
C GLN A 101 6.37 -14.10 3.25
N GLN A 102 5.37 -14.49 4.05
CA GLN A 102 5.23 -15.86 4.52
C GLN A 102 5.11 -16.86 3.36
N LEU A 103 4.34 -16.50 2.32
CA LEU A 103 4.21 -17.34 1.12
C LEU A 103 5.52 -17.48 0.33
N LEU A 104 6.39 -16.47 0.35
CA LEU A 104 7.73 -16.56 -0.23
C LEU A 104 8.62 -17.48 0.60
N ASP A 105 8.63 -17.32 1.92
CA ASP A 105 9.47 -18.09 2.84
C ASP A 105 9.15 -19.59 2.80
N THR A 106 7.91 -19.95 2.44
CA THR A 106 7.47 -21.35 2.30
C THR A 106 7.41 -21.86 0.84
N ASP A 107 7.98 -21.12 -0.12
CA ASP A 107 7.93 -21.43 -1.57
C ASP A 107 6.51 -21.74 -2.08
N SER A 108 5.50 -21.06 -1.50
CA SER A 108 4.08 -21.32 -1.72
C SER A 108 3.36 -20.15 -2.37
N LEU A 109 3.98 -19.50 -3.36
CA LEU A 109 3.34 -18.56 -4.29
C LEU A 109 2.33 -19.24 -5.24
N ASP A 110 1.47 -20.05 -4.66
CA ASP A 110 0.32 -20.71 -5.25
C ASP A 110 -0.92 -20.24 -4.48
N PHE A 111 -1.53 -19.18 -4.99
CA PHE A 111 -2.68 -18.50 -4.41
C PHE A 111 -3.97 -19.32 -4.45
N THR A 112 -3.93 -20.55 -5.00
CA THR A 112 -5.07 -21.48 -4.99
C THR A 112 -5.14 -22.35 -3.72
N LYS A 113 -4.07 -22.34 -2.90
CA LYS A 113 -3.98 -23.18 -1.70
C LYS A 113 -4.80 -22.64 -0.52
N ASP A 114 -5.30 -23.57 0.30
CA ASP A 114 -6.03 -23.25 1.53
C ASP A 114 -5.07 -22.91 2.69
N GLN A 115 -4.35 -21.79 2.58
CA GLN A 115 -3.42 -21.28 3.61
C GLN A 115 -3.97 -20.01 4.27
N ILE A 116 -3.62 -19.79 5.53
CA ILE A 116 -4.11 -18.64 6.29
C ILE A 116 -3.70 -17.30 5.67
N ASP A 117 -2.48 -17.21 5.13
CA ASP A 117 -1.97 -16.02 4.46
C ASP A 117 -2.74 -15.71 3.16
N ILE A 118 -3.09 -16.75 2.40
CA ILE A 118 -3.94 -16.62 1.21
C ILE A 118 -5.36 -16.20 1.60
N LYS A 119 -5.93 -16.78 2.67
CA LYS A 119 -7.24 -16.38 3.19
C LYS A 119 -7.26 -14.92 3.60
N MET A 120 -6.20 -14.43 4.24
CA MET A 120 -6.07 -13.02 4.62
C MET A 120 -6.05 -12.11 3.38
N ILE A 121 -5.25 -12.46 2.36
CA ILE A 121 -5.20 -11.71 1.10
C ILE A 121 -6.59 -11.67 0.45
N HIS A 122 -7.26 -12.82 0.31
CA HIS A 122 -8.61 -12.89 -0.26
C HIS A 122 -9.64 -12.12 0.56
N TYR A 123 -9.53 -12.15 1.90
CA TYR A 123 -10.40 -11.37 2.78
C TYR A 123 -10.24 -9.86 2.56
N ILE A 124 -9.00 -9.40 2.40
CA ILE A 124 -8.70 -8.00 2.09
C ILE A 124 -9.25 -7.62 0.72
N GLU A 125 -9.02 -8.42 -0.31
CA GLU A 125 -9.52 -8.15 -1.67
C GLU A 125 -11.05 -8.15 -1.76
N ALA A 126 -11.73 -9.00 -0.98
CA ALA A 126 -13.18 -8.99 -0.86
C ALA A 126 -13.70 -7.76 -0.12
N SER A 127 -12.85 -7.11 0.69
CA SER A 127 -13.16 -5.93 1.48
C SER A 127 -12.92 -4.63 0.73
N ILE A 128 -11.82 -4.55 -0.01
CA ILE A 128 -11.41 -3.38 -0.78
C ILE A 128 -10.68 -3.81 -2.07
N PRO A 129 -11.07 -3.32 -3.25
CA PRO A 129 -10.30 -3.53 -4.47
C PRO A 129 -8.87 -3.00 -4.29
N LEU A 130 -7.86 -3.75 -4.74
CA LEU A 130 -6.45 -3.34 -4.57
C LEU A 130 -6.14 -2.00 -5.26
N SER A 131 -6.86 -1.67 -6.33
CA SER A 131 -6.80 -0.36 -6.98
C SER A 131 -7.27 0.78 -6.08
N ASP A 132 -8.38 0.59 -5.35
CA ASP A 132 -8.91 1.55 -4.38
C ASP A 132 -8.02 1.64 -3.13
N LEU A 133 -7.47 0.51 -2.66
CA LEU A 133 -6.48 0.49 -1.58
C LEU A 133 -5.23 1.29 -1.98
N SER A 134 -4.72 1.09 -3.19
CA SER A 134 -3.58 1.86 -3.74
C SER A 134 -3.90 3.35 -3.81
N LEU A 135 -5.11 3.72 -4.24
CA LEU A 135 -5.54 5.12 -4.27
C LEU A 135 -5.55 5.76 -2.87
N GLN A 136 -6.16 5.08 -1.90
CA GLN A 136 -6.28 5.58 -0.52
C GLN A 136 -4.92 5.65 0.18
N LEU A 137 -4.05 4.65 -0.01
CA LEU A 137 -2.67 4.70 0.48
C LEU A 137 -1.90 5.85 -0.16
N GLY A 138 -2.10 6.14 -1.44
CA GLY A 138 -1.48 7.28 -2.12
C GLY A 138 -1.92 8.62 -1.53
N GLN A 139 -3.20 8.75 -1.15
CA GLN A 139 -3.70 9.92 -0.44
C GLN A 139 -3.09 10.04 0.96
N LEU A 140 -2.94 8.92 1.68
CA LEU A 140 -2.28 8.89 2.98
C LEU A 140 -0.80 9.30 2.89
N VAL A 141 -0.05 8.77 1.92
CA VAL A 141 1.34 9.17 1.67
C VAL A 141 1.40 10.66 1.32
N ARG A 142 0.54 11.15 0.42
CA ARG A 142 0.45 12.58 0.07
C ARG A 142 0.20 13.46 1.29
N PHE A 143 -0.67 13.02 2.20
CA PHE A 143 -0.92 13.71 3.47
C PHE A 143 0.36 13.73 4.33
N ALA A 144 0.99 12.57 4.53
CA ALA A 144 2.15 12.42 5.42
C ALA A 144 3.40 13.16 4.94
N VAL A 145 3.69 13.18 3.64
CA VAL A 145 4.90 13.83 3.09
C VAL A 145 4.66 15.30 2.70
N GLY A 146 3.41 15.76 2.75
CA GLY A 146 2.98 17.06 2.24
C GLY A 146 2.68 17.03 0.74
N GLY A 147 1.52 17.58 0.37
CA GLY A 147 1.01 17.53 -1.00
C GLY A 147 1.91 18.16 -2.06
N TRP A 148 2.58 19.27 -1.72
CA TRP A 148 3.52 19.93 -2.63
C TRP A 148 4.71 19.02 -2.99
N TYR A 149 5.30 18.37 -1.98
CA TYR A 149 6.44 17.48 -2.18
C TYR A 149 6.05 16.25 -2.98
N TYR A 150 4.90 15.65 -2.64
CA TYR A 150 4.33 14.51 -3.38
C TYR A 150 4.15 14.85 -4.87
N ASP A 151 3.56 16.00 -5.18
CA ASP A 151 3.31 16.43 -6.56
C ASP A 151 4.62 16.73 -7.32
N ALA A 152 5.59 17.36 -6.66
CA ALA A 152 6.91 17.63 -7.24
C ALA A 152 7.65 16.31 -7.58
N PHE A 153 7.69 15.37 -6.63
CA PHE A 153 8.32 14.06 -6.80
C PHE A 153 7.65 13.28 -7.94
N THR A 154 6.33 13.14 -7.92
CA THR A 154 5.59 12.37 -8.95
C THR A 154 5.71 12.97 -10.34
N LYS A 155 5.70 14.30 -10.46
CA LYS A 155 5.95 15.00 -11.73
C LYS A 155 7.33 14.67 -12.29
N GLN A 156 8.36 14.67 -11.44
CA GLN A 156 9.72 14.37 -11.86
C GLN A 156 9.84 12.95 -12.44
N PHE A 157 9.31 11.93 -11.76
CA PHE A 157 9.32 10.55 -12.27
C PHE A 157 8.45 10.35 -13.53
N SER A 158 7.49 11.25 -13.78
CA SER A 158 6.65 11.25 -14.98
C SER A 158 7.35 11.88 -16.19
N THR A 159 8.43 12.65 -15.99
CA THR A 159 9.24 13.18 -17.09
C THR A 159 10.28 12.16 -17.52
N ALA A 160 10.48 11.97 -18.82
CA ALA A 160 11.40 10.98 -19.39
C ALA A 160 12.90 11.27 -19.13
N ASN A 161 13.22 12.30 -18.33
CA ASN A 161 14.58 12.68 -17.98
C ASN A 161 14.88 12.22 -16.54
N HIS A 162 15.02 10.91 -16.36
CA HIS A 162 15.29 10.28 -15.07
C HIS A 162 16.73 10.46 -14.58
N GLN A 163 17.59 11.16 -15.34
CA GLN A 163 19.03 11.19 -15.10
C GLN A 163 19.44 12.10 -13.93
N GLU A 164 18.58 13.02 -13.48
CA GLU A 164 18.86 13.85 -12.31
C GLU A 164 17.59 14.05 -11.48
N ILE A 165 17.47 13.31 -10.35
CA ILE A 165 16.51 13.69 -9.31
C ILE A 165 16.92 15.08 -8.83
N GLN A 166 15.97 16.04 -8.78
CA GLN A 166 16.31 17.39 -8.36
C GLN A 166 16.87 17.30 -6.95
N ARG A 167 17.98 18.01 -6.68
CA ARG A 167 18.68 17.94 -5.39
C ARG A 167 17.72 18.17 -4.22
N ASP A 168 16.82 19.15 -4.35
CA ASP A 168 15.82 19.45 -3.33
C ASP A 168 14.82 18.32 -3.11
N ILE A 169 14.49 17.55 -4.16
CA ILE A 169 13.64 16.37 -4.06
C ILE A 169 14.36 15.22 -3.35
N ALA A 170 15.63 14.98 -3.71
CA ALA A 170 16.46 13.92 -3.14
C ALA A 170 16.87 14.17 -1.68
N GLN A 171 16.99 15.45 -1.28
CA GLN A 171 17.39 15.85 0.09
C GLN A 171 16.22 16.01 1.05
N HIS A 172 14.98 15.86 0.57
CA HIS A 172 13.80 16.00 1.42
C HIS A 172 13.72 14.84 2.45
N PRO A 173 13.36 15.10 3.71
CA PRO A 173 13.28 14.07 4.76
C PRO A 173 12.36 12.89 4.43
N SER A 174 11.35 13.10 3.60
CA SER A 174 10.40 12.07 3.16
C SER A 174 10.77 11.36 1.86
N PHE A 175 11.98 11.56 1.34
CA PHE A 175 12.42 10.94 0.08
C PHE A 175 12.34 9.41 0.13
N GLU A 176 12.78 8.80 1.23
CA GLU A 176 12.72 7.34 1.43
C GLU A 176 11.28 6.82 1.43
N VAL A 177 10.36 7.54 2.08
CA VAL A 177 8.92 7.20 2.08
C VAL A 177 8.34 7.26 0.67
N MET A 178 8.77 8.21 -0.17
CA MET A 178 8.32 8.31 -1.56
C MET A 178 8.88 7.20 -2.45
N LEU A 179 10.15 6.82 -2.29
CA LEU A 179 10.72 5.67 -2.99
C LEU A 179 10.01 4.37 -2.60
N TRP A 180 9.82 4.16 -1.30
CA TRP A 180 9.09 3.01 -0.79
C TRP A 180 7.65 2.99 -1.27
N TRP A 181 6.97 4.13 -1.32
CA TRP A 181 5.62 4.23 -1.89
C TRP A 181 5.58 3.75 -3.35
N GLY A 182 6.58 4.12 -4.16
CA GLY A 182 6.73 3.60 -5.51
C GLY A 182 6.80 2.07 -5.55
N THR A 183 7.57 1.46 -4.64
CA THR A 183 7.67 0.01 -4.48
C THR A 183 6.33 -0.62 -4.07
N ILE A 184 5.63 -0.04 -3.09
CA ILE A 184 4.30 -0.52 -2.65
C ILE A 184 3.28 -0.49 -3.80
N ARG A 185 3.30 0.54 -4.65
CA ARG A 185 2.41 0.59 -5.82
C ARG A 185 2.64 -0.57 -6.79
N ILE A 186 3.90 -0.91 -7.04
CA ILE A 186 4.27 -2.04 -7.91
C ILE A 186 3.89 -3.36 -7.24
N PHE A 187 4.07 -3.48 -5.93
CA PHE A 187 3.65 -4.64 -5.13
C PHE A 187 2.15 -4.88 -5.22
N LEU A 188 1.31 -3.86 -5.01
CA LEU A 188 -0.15 -4.00 -5.06
C LEU A 188 -0.64 -4.39 -6.46
N ASP A 189 -0.05 -3.83 -7.51
CA ASP A 189 -0.39 -4.21 -8.90
C ASP A 189 0.11 -5.62 -9.24
N ALA A 190 1.25 -6.07 -8.71
CA ALA A 190 1.68 -7.46 -8.81
C ALA A 190 0.73 -8.41 -8.08
N LEU A 191 0.28 -8.04 -6.88
CA LEU A 191 -0.67 -8.83 -6.08
C LEU A 191 -1.99 -9.01 -6.84
N GLU A 192 -2.53 -7.95 -7.42
CA GLU A 192 -3.73 -8.01 -8.26
C GLU A 192 -3.56 -8.97 -9.45
N LYS A 193 -2.35 -9.12 -10.01
CA LYS A 193 -2.12 -10.09 -11.11
C LYS A 193 -2.13 -11.54 -10.68
N VAL A 194 -1.64 -11.84 -9.49
CA VAL A 194 -1.53 -13.23 -9.02
C VAL A 194 -2.82 -13.72 -8.38
N SER A 195 -3.57 -12.85 -7.72
CA SER A 195 -4.84 -13.20 -7.06
C SER A 195 -6.03 -13.35 -8.01
N ASN A 196 -5.95 -12.72 -9.19
CA ASN A 196 -6.93 -12.89 -10.27
C ASN A 196 -6.82 -14.25 -10.99
N ILE A 197 -5.82 -15.08 -10.67
CA ILE A 197 -5.72 -16.47 -11.12
C ILE A 197 -6.59 -17.31 -10.16
N ARG A 198 -7.90 -17.36 -10.42
CA ARG A 198 -8.85 -18.20 -9.71
C ARG A 198 -9.24 -19.41 -10.55
#